data_AF-A0A0D9QGP0-F1
#
_entry.id   AF-A0A0D9QGP0-F1
#
_cell.length_a   1.000
_cell.length_b   1.000
_cell.length_c   1.000
_cell.angle_alpha   90.00
_cell.angle_beta   90.00
_cell.angle_gamma   90.00
#
_symmetry.space_group_name_H-M   'P 1'
#
loop_
_entity.id
_entity.type
_entity.pdbx_description
1 polymer ?
#
loop_
_entity_poly.entity_id
_entity_poly.type
_entity_poly.pdbx_seq_one_letter_code
_entity_poly.pdbx_strand_id
1 'polypeptide(L)'
;MEEFNETLEGLEHHQKKEKENKKYDQACARGKITEYEKQLALVREEIKKYEQATGEEDEQIKNLRKLECDMLEVINLTLDLINYKKQNEAEGESLEPSLEKEHAEDANEVATSEASAVIGRTCSFIYENKKVYGLIQNVVKENDMEQLLINIYENNEQIMIPPKYVLLNEVLTESALAENSQFQALYKKDGLWYDCIVSKSMGDSFLVNYIGYNTSEYVKNDQVRIKKKKKVKEIVTPAGYKIPENLIVKENDSLKVQMRKKKKRIALKKKQKSELINKEYTNKTQQWRSFHEKAISKSKHLLVAHKKVENIEYKNAPSTFTIRRKFDCNDNED
;
A
#
# COMPACT_ATOMS: atom_id res chain seq x y z
N MET A 1 -29.62 -21.64 -17.84
CA MET A 1 -29.95 -21.91 -16.42
C MET A 1 -28.79 -22.57 -15.68
N GLU A 2 -27.91 -23.32 -16.35
CA GLU A 2 -26.71 -23.91 -15.73
C GLU A 2 -25.62 -22.89 -15.36
N GLU A 3 -25.38 -21.86 -16.18
CA GLU A 3 -24.35 -20.83 -15.90
C GLU A 3 -24.61 -19.99 -14.63
N PHE A 4 -25.86 -19.91 -14.17
CA PHE A 4 -26.21 -19.15 -12.97
C PHE A 4 -25.90 -19.91 -11.66
N ASN A 5 -25.86 -21.24 -11.70
CA ASN A 5 -25.55 -22.08 -10.53
C ASN A 5 -24.05 -22.11 -10.24
N GLU A 6 -23.20 -22.10 -11.27
CA GLU A 6 -21.74 -22.14 -11.14
C GLU A 6 -21.18 -20.87 -10.43
N THR A 7 -21.85 -19.73 -10.63
CA THR A 7 -21.47 -18.44 -10.02
C THR A 7 -21.84 -18.36 -8.53
N LEU A 8 -22.93 -19.00 -8.13
CA LEU A 8 -23.39 -19.05 -6.74
C LEU A 8 -22.52 -19.97 -5.87
N GLU A 9 -22.13 -21.13 -6.40
CA GLU A 9 -21.24 -22.06 -5.71
C GLU A 9 -19.83 -21.47 -5.49
N GLY A 10 -19.32 -20.69 -6.46
CA GLY A 10 -18.05 -19.97 -6.32
C GLY A 10 -18.05 -18.92 -5.21
N LEU A 11 -19.15 -18.19 -5.04
CA LEU A 11 -19.34 -17.18 -4.00
C LEU A 11 -19.41 -17.80 -2.60
N GLU A 12 -20.13 -18.92 -2.45
CA GLU A 12 -20.19 -19.65 -1.17
C GLU A 12 -18.83 -20.23 -0.78
N HIS A 13 -18.08 -20.75 -1.77
CA HIS A 13 -16.75 -21.31 -1.52
C HIS A 13 -15.73 -20.23 -1.12
N HIS A 14 -15.84 -19.01 -1.66
CA HIS A 14 -15.01 -17.85 -1.28
C HIS A 14 -15.33 -17.38 0.15
N GLN A 15 -16.62 -17.24 0.48
CA GLN A 15 -17.04 -16.85 1.84
C GLN A 15 -16.64 -17.88 2.89
N LYS A 16 -16.67 -19.18 2.55
CA LYS A 16 -16.24 -20.25 3.44
C LYS A 16 -14.73 -20.23 3.69
N LYS A 17 -13.92 -20.04 2.65
CA LYS A 17 -12.44 -19.90 2.76
C LYS A 17 -12.04 -18.69 3.58
N GLU A 18 -12.73 -17.55 3.43
CA GLU A 18 -12.48 -16.37 4.26
C GLU A 18 -12.81 -16.60 5.74
N LYS A 19 -13.93 -17.26 6.05
CA LYS A 19 -14.32 -17.58 7.43
C LYS A 19 -13.31 -18.53 8.08
N GLU A 20 -12.78 -19.48 7.34
CA GLU A 20 -11.73 -20.39 7.81
C GLU A 20 -10.41 -19.66 8.08
N ASN A 21 -9.92 -18.85 7.14
CA ASN A 21 -8.68 -18.08 7.33
C ASN A 21 -8.76 -17.12 8.53
N LYS A 22 -9.91 -16.45 8.73
CA LYS A 22 -10.14 -15.55 9.89
C LYS A 22 -10.14 -16.32 11.22
N LYS A 23 -10.69 -17.54 11.24
CA LYS A 23 -10.67 -18.43 12.40
C LYS A 23 -9.24 -18.88 12.78
N TYR A 24 -8.39 -19.15 11.78
CA TYR A 24 -6.98 -19.47 12.01
C TYR A 24 -6.21 -18.30 12.63
N ASP A 25 -6.44 -17.07 12.18
CA ASP A 25 -5.79 -15.88 12.74
C ASP A 25 -6.16 -15.63 14.21
N GLN A 26 -7.44 -15.85 14.56
CA GLN A 26 -7.90 -15.71 15.93
C GLN A 26 -7.33 -16.80 16.85
N ALA A 27 -7.21 -18.04 16.36
CA ALA A 27 -6.58 -19.14 17.07
C ALA A 27 -5.08 -18.88 17.30
N CYS A 28 -4.38 -18.32 16.30
CA CYS A 28 -2.97 -17.93 16.40
C CYS A 28 -2.74 -16.84 17.47
N ALA A 29 -3.61 -15.81 17.52
CA ALA A 29 -3.53 -14.77 18.54
C ALA A 29 -3.75 -15.31 19.96
N ARG A 30 -4.70 -16.24 20.15
CA ARG A 30 -4.92 -16.93 21.43
C ARG A 30 -3.73 -17.81 21.84
N GLY A 31 -3.09 -18.47 20.88
CA GLY A 31 -1.86 -19.22 21.11
C GLY A 31 -0.77 -18.34 21.73
N LYS A 32 -0.57 -17.13 21.20
CA LYS A 32 0.42 -16.18 21.74
C LYS A 32 0.08 -15.69 23.15
N ILE A 33 -1.21 -15.49 23.48
CA ILE A 33 -1.62 -15.13 24.84
C ILE A 33 -1.21 -16.22 25.84
N THR A 34 -1.48 -17.49 25.51
CA THR A 34 -1.10 -18.60 26.40
C THR A 34 0.42 -18.74 26.57
N GLU A 35 1.21 -18.37 25.56
CA GLU A 35 2.67 -18.30 25.68
C GLU A 35 3.12 -17.15 26.59
N TYR A 36 2.51 -15.96 26.46
CA TYR A 36 2.80 -14.83 27.35
C TYR A 36 2.40 -15.09 28.81
N GLU A 37 1.27 -15.78 29.04
CA GLU A 37 0.85 -16.21 30.38
C GLU A 37 1.85 -17.19 31.01
N LYS A 38 2.42 -18.13 30.22
CA LYS A 38 3.48 -19.04 30.70
C LYS A 38 4.76 -18.29 31.05
N GLN A 39 5.19 -17.36 30.19
CA GLN A 39 6.37 -16.54 30.46
C GLN A 39 6.17 -15.66 31.72
N LEU A 40 4.96 -15.15 31.92
CA LEU A 40 4.61 -14.35 33.10
C LEU A 40 4.64 -15.19 34.38
N ALA A 41 4.21 -16.46 34.31
CA ALA A 41 4.34 -17.40 35.42
C ALA A 41 5.82 -17.64 35.80
N LEU A 42 6.71 -17.78 34.82
CA LEU A 42 8.15 -17.92 35.07
C LEU A 42 8.75 -16.67 35.73
N VAL A 43 8.38 -15.48 35.25
CA VAL A 43 8.82 -14.20 35.86
C VAL A 43 8.35 -14.09 37.32
N ARG A 44 7.11 -14.49 37.62
CA ARG A 44 6.58 -14.52 39.00
C ARG A 44 7.31 -15.51 39.90
N GLU A 45 7.63 -16.70 39.39
CA GLU A 45 8.43 -17.68 40.13
C GLU A 45 9.84 -17.15 40.41
N GLU A 46 10.43 -16.42 39.46
CA GLU A 46 11.75 -15.82 39.62
C GLU A 46 11.74 -14.68 40.64
N ILE A 47 10.74 -13.79 40.61
CA ILE A 47 10.52 -12.77 41.66
C ILE A 47 10.44 -13.43 43.03
N LYS A 48 9.65 -14.51 43.16
CA LYS A 48 9.46 -15.23 44.42
C LYS A 48 10.77 -15.86 44.95
N LYS A 49 11.67 -16.30 44.06
CA LYS A 49 13.00 -16.82 44.46
C LYS A 49 13.87 -15.71 45.05
N TYR A 50 13.90 -14.53 44.42
CA TYR A 50 14.69 -13.40 44.93
C TYR A 50 14.11 -12.80 46.22
N GLU A 51 12.78 -12.78 46.36
CA GLU A 51 12.10 -12.36 47.61
C GLU A 51 12.38 -13.31 48.79
N GLN A 52 12.63 -14.60 48.55
CA GLN A 52 12.97 -15.57 49.58
C GLN A 52 14.46 -15.56 49.96
N ALA A 53 15.34 -15.17 49.04
CA ALA A 53 16.79 -15.21 49.24
C ALA A 53 17.37 -13.96 49.90
N THR A 54 16.72 -12.81 49.72
CA THR A 54 17.25 -11.49 50.07
C THR A 54 16.08 -10.63 50.52
N GLY A 55 15.95 -10.39 51.83
CA GLY A 55 14.87 -9.60 52.43
C GLY A 55 14.91 -8.09 52.14
N GLU A 56 15.69 -7.65 51.15
CA GLU A 56 15.81 -6.25 50.72
C GLU A 56 15.43 -6.11 49.23
N GLU A 57 14.85 -4.98 48.86
CA GLU A 57 14.43 -4.68 47.48
C GLU A 57 15.63 -4.46 46.55
N ASP A 58 16.24 -5.55 46.11
CA ASP A 58 17.29 -5.51 45.09
C ASP A 58 16.76 -4.88 43.79
N GLU A 59 17.63 -4.11 43.11
CA GLU A 59 17.36 -3.47 41.82
C GLU A 59 16.89 -4.50 40.76
N GLN A 60 17.31 -5.76 40.92
CA GLN A 60 16.85 -6.91 40.13
C GLN A 60 15.35 -7.23 40.33
N ILE A 61 14.85 -7.20 41.58
CA ILE A 61 13.42 -7.42 41.88
C ILE A 61 12.58 -6.30 41.27
N LYS A 62 13.06 -5.04 41.33
CA LYS A 62 12.38 -3.89 40.71
C LYS A 62 12.28 -4.05 39.19
N ASN A 63 13.34 -4.53 38.56
CA ASN A 63 13.34 -4.79 37.12
C ASN A 63 12.40 -5.95 36.74
N LEU A 64 12.34 -7.03 37.53
CA LEU A 64 11.41 -8.14 37.29
C LEU A 64 9.94 -7.74 37.51
N ARG A 65 9.64 -6.93 38.53
CA ARG A 65 8.29 -6.38 38.76
C ARG A 65 7.85 -5.45 37.63
N LYS A 66 8.78 -4.65 37.10
CA LYS A 66 8.51 -3.84 35.90
C LYS A 66 8.21 -4.73 34.68
N LEU A 67 8.99 -5.79 34.49
CA LEU A 67 8.73 -6.77 33.43
C LEU A 67 7.37 -7.46 33.59
N GLU A 68 6.96 -7.79 34.81
CA GLU A 68 5.61 -8.32 35.09
C GLU A 68 4.51 -7.33 34.67
N CYS A 69 4.63 -6.05 35.04
CA CYS A 69 3.68 -5.01 34.62
C CYS A 69 3.61 -4.88 33.09
N ASP A 70 4.77 -4.83 32.42
CA ASP A 70 4.85 -4.72 30.96
C ASP A 70 4.21 -5.94 30.26
N MET A 71 4.42 -7.15 30.79
CA MET A 71 3.83 -8.37 30.25
C MET A 71 2.30 -8.42 30.44
N LEU A 72 1.78 -7.94 31.57
CA LEU A 72 0.34 -7.80 31.79
C LEU A 72 -0.29 -6.80 30.80
N GLU A 73 0.40 -5.70 30.51
CA GLU A 73 -0.07 -4.72 29.53
C GLU A 73 -0.15 -5.35 28.12
N VAL A 74 0.86 -6.11 27.71
CA VAL A 74 0.85 -6.82 26.42
C VAL A 74 -0.30 -7.83 26.32
N ILE A 75 -0.58 -8.58 27.38
CA ILE A 75 -1.71 -9.52 27.43
C ILE A 75 -3.03 -8.77 27.27
N ASN A 76 -3.22 -7.67 28.01
CA ASN A 76 -4.43 -6.86 27.94
C ASN A 76 -4.64 -6.22 26.56
N LEU A 77 -3.59 -5.65 25.96
CA LEU A 77 -3.65 -5.09 24.61
C LEU A 77 -3.99 -6.15 23.56
N THR A 78 -3.48 -7.38 23.73
CA THR A 78 -3.80 -8.49 22.83
C THR A 78 -5.24 -8.95 22.99
N LEU A 79 -5.78 -8.97 24.21
CA LEU A 79 -7.20 -9.25 24.47
C LEU A 79 -8.11 -8.17 23.89
N ASP A 80 -7.75 -6.90 24.04
CA ASP A 80 -8.49 -5.77 23.46
C ASP A 80 -8.52 -5.84 21.93
N LEU A 81 -7.42 -6.25 21.30
CA LEU A 81 -7.36 -6.45 19.85
C LEU A 81 -8.29 -7.59 19.38
N ILE A 82 -8.36 -8.68 20.15
CA ILE A 82 -9.28 -9.80 19.87
C ILE A 82 -10.74 -9.34 20.03
N ASN A 83 -11.05 -8.59 21.08
CA ASN A 83 -12.38 -8.06 21.34
C ASN A 83 -12.82 -7.04 20.28
N TYR A 84 -11.91 -6.16 19.86
CA TYR A 84 -12.15 -5.18 18.80
C TYR A 84 -12.46 -5.85 17.46
N LYS A 85 -11.69 -6.89 17.09
CA LYS A 85 -11.98 -7.69 15.89
C LYS A 85 -13.35 -8.36 15.96
N LYS A 86 -13.69 -8.95 17.10
CA LYS A 86 -14.99 -9.60 17.34
C LYS A 86 -16.17 -8.62 17.29
N GLN A 87 -15.99 -7.39 17.78
CA GLN A 87 -17.02 -6.33 17.69
C GLN A 87 -17.21 -5.84 16.25
N ASN A 88 -16.13 -5.66 15.48
CA ASN A 88 -16.24 -5.31 14.06
C ASN A 88 -16.88 -6.42 13.22
N GLU A 89 -16.72 -7.69 13.61
CA GLU A 89 -17.40 -8.84 12.98
C GLU A 89 -18.92 -8.81 13.23
N ALA A 90 -19.36 -8.39 14.42
CA ALA A 90 -20.78 -8.29 14.76
C ALA A 90 -21.49 -7.10 14.09
N GLU A 91 -20.75 -6.06 13.70
CA GLU A 91 -21.30 -4.83 13.10
C GLU A 91 -21.08 -4.72 11.56
N GLY A 92 -20.43 -5.70 10.92
CA GLY A 92 -19.81 -5.53 9.60
C GLY A 92 -20.21 -6.52 8.49
N GLU A 93 -21.50 -6.63 8.16
CA GLU A 93 -21.98 -7.19 6.88
C GLU A 93 -22.27 -6.05 5.90
N SER A 94 -21.27 -5.24 5.55
CA SER A 94 -21.27 -4.39 4.34
C SER A 94 -19.96 -3.62 4.23
N LEU A 95 -19.34 -3.67 3.04
CA LEU A 95 -18.25 -2.82 2.53
C LEU A 95 -16.82 -3.36 2.68
N GLU A 96 -16.47 -4.20 1.71
CA GLU A 96 -15.13 -4.35 1.11
C GLU A 96 -14.47 -2.98 0.76
N PRO A 97 -13.20 -2.79 1.11
CA PRO A 97 -12.32 -1.81 0.47
C PRO A 97 -11.15 -2.51 -0.24
N SER A 98 -11.13 -2.39 -1.58
CA SER A 98 -10.03 -2.80 -2.43
C SER A 98 -8.80 -1.90 -2.24
N LEU A 99 -7.64 -2.53 -2.08
CA LEU A 99 -6.31 -1.93 -2.01
C LEU A 99 -5.74 -1.79 -3.43
N GLU A 100 -5.52 -0.56 -3.89
CA GLU A 100 -4.74 -0.25 -5.09
C GLU A 100 -3.27 -0.02 -4.70
N LYS A 101 -2.37 -0.79 -5.32
CA LYS A 101 -0.91 -0.55 -5.30
C LYS A 101 -0.59 0.48 -6.39
N GLU A 102 0.16 1.50 -5.98
CA GLU A 102 0.79 2.50 -6.84
C GLU A 102 1.89 1.86 -7.69
N HIS A 103 1.93 2.17 -8.99
CA HIS A 103 3.12 2.02 -9.83
C HIS A 103 3.55 3.41 -10.30
N ALA A 104 4.84 3.68 -10.07
CA ALA A 104 5.53 4.90 -10.37
C ALA A 104 5.79 5.06 -11.88
N GLU A 105 5.91 6.33 -12.25
CA GLU A 105 6.46 6.86 -13.49
C GLU A 105 7.88 6.33 -13.74
N ASP A 106 8.19 5.93 -14.98
CA ASP A 106 9.45 6.37 -15.58
C ASP A 106 9.41 6.33 -17.12
N ALA A 107 10.26 7.17 -17.68
CA ALA A 107 10.23 7.69 -19.03
C ALA A 107 10.90 6.77 -20.08
N ASN A 108 10.40 6.91 -21.32
CA ASN A 108 11.13 7.18 -22.56
C ASN A 108 12.36 6.33 -22.97
N GLU A 109 12.22 5.62 -24.08
CA GLU A 109 13.13 5.37 -25.23
C GLU A 109 12.68 4.04 -25.88
N VAL A 110 12.54 3.92 -27.19
CA VAL A 110 13.64 3.74 -28.15
C VAL A 110 13.13 4.06 -29.56
N ALA A 111 13.84 4.95 -30.25
CA ALA A 111 13.64 5.32 -31.64
C ALA A 111 14.16 4.26 -32.61
N THR A 112 13.77 4.42 -33.89
CA THR A 112 14.37 3.88 -35.13
C THR A 112 13.69 2.68 -35.81
N SER A 113 12.36 2.73 -35.97
CA SER A 113 11.61 2.09 -37.09
C SER A 113 10.17 2.64 -37.23
N GLU A 114 9.88 3.79 -36.62
CA GLU A 114 8.52 4.09 -36.13
C GLU A 114 7.69 5.01 -37.03
N ALA A 115 8.27 5.63 -38.07
CA ALA A 115 7.56 6.63 -38.87
C ALA A 115 6.27 6.06 -39.51
N SER A 116 6.30 4.80 -39.95
CA SER A 116 5.13 4.09 -40.51
C SER A 116 4.09 3.74 -39.45
N ALA A 117 4.53 3.45 -38.22
CA ALA A 117 3.65 3.05 -37.12
C ALA A 117 2.84 4.22 -36.54
N VAL A 118 3.30 5.45 -36.79
CA VAL A 118 2.64 6.68 -36.34
C VAL A 118 1.54 7.12 -37.31
N ILE A 119 1.59 6.69 -38.57
CA ILE A 119 0.58 7.02 -39.59
C ILE A 119 -0.77 6.41 -39.20
N GLY A 120 -1.82 7.22 -39.27
CA GLY A 120 -3.19 6.83 -38.93
C GLY A 120 -3.49 6.85 -37.43
N ARG A 121 -2.55 7.29 -36.59
CA ARG A 121 -2.80 7.59 -35.17
C ARG A 121 -3.32 9.00 -34.96
N THR A 122 -4.08 9.15 -33.89
CA THR A 122 -4.67 10.38 -33.40
C THR A 122 -3.68 11.06 -32.46
N CYS A 123 -3.48 12.35 -32.67
CA CYS A 123 -2.56 13.16 -31.90
C CYS A 123 -3.22 14.45 -31.45
N SER A 124 -2.56 15.10 -30.49
CA SER A 124 -2.94 16.41 -29.99
C SER A 124 -1.76 17.37 -30.05
N PHE A 125 -2.04 18.61 -30.42
CA PHE A 125 -1.04 19.66 -30.60
C PHE A 125 -1.70 21.03 -30.38
N ILE A 126 -0.88 22.08 -30.33
CA ILE A 126 -1.35 23.45 -30.13
C ILE A 126 -1.44 24.14 -31.50
N TYR A 127 -2.63 24.64 -31.85
CA TYR A 127 -2.90 25.42 -33.05
C TYR A 127 -3.70 26.65 -32.64
N GLU A 128 -3.28 27.84 -33.08
CA GLU A 128 -3.92 29.12 -32.71
C GLU A 128 -4.13 29.30 -31.18
N ASN A 129 -3.15 28.90 -30.37
CA ASN A 129 -3.20 28.90 -28.90
C ASN A 129 -4.29 28.01 -28.27
N LYS A 130 -4.89 27.10 -29.05
CA LYS A 130 -5.84 26.10 -28.57
C LYS A 130 -5.28 24.70 -28.77
N LYS A 131 -5.62 23.79 -27.85
CA LYS A 131 -5.29 22.38 -28.00
C LYS A 131 -6.30 21.74 -28.95
N VAL A 132 -5.83 21.28 -30.10
CA VAL A 132 -6.64 20.63 -31.13
C VAL A 132 -6.22 19.16 -31.29
N TYR A 133 -7.09 18.38 -31.93
CA TYR A 133 -6.86 16.96 -32.21
C TYR A 133 -6.89 16.73 -33.72
N GLY A 134 -6.04 15.82 -34.19
CA GLY A 134 -5.97 15.49 -35.61
C GLY A 134 -5.44 14.09 -35.87
N LEU A 135 -5.59 13.67 -37.12
CA LEU A 135 -5.13 12.38 -37.62
C LEU A 135 -3.83 12.57 -38.40
N ILE A 136 -2.80 11.80 -38.07
CA ILE A 136 -1.53 11.81 -38.80
C ILE A 136 -1.74 11.08 -40.13
N GLN A 137 -1.63 11.81 -41.24
CA GLN A 137 -1.81 11.25 -42.59
C GLN A 137 -0.49 10.77 -43.19
N ASN A 138 0.59 11.52 -43.01
CA ASN A 138 1.87 11.20 -43.63
C ASN A 138 3.05 11.76 -42.83
N VAL A 139 4.25 11.22 -43.06
CA VAL A 139 5.52 11.71 -42.52
C VAL A 139 6.38 12.15 -43.70
N VAL A 140 6.64 13.45 -43.81
CA VAL A 140 7.48 14.02 -44.86
C VAL A 140 8.86 14.29 -44.27
N LYS A 141 9.91 13.79 -44.93
CA LYS A 141 11.29 14.08 -44.58
C LYS A 141 11.83 15.08 -45.60
N GLU A 142 12.08 16.31 -45.18
CA GLU A 142 12.64 17.35 -46.03
C GLU A 142 13.87 17.96 -45.34
N ASN A 143 15.03 17.94 -46.01
CA ASN A 143 16.29 18.51 -45.50
C ASN A 143 16.70 18.02 -44.09
N ASP A 144 16.69 16.70 -43.87
CA ASP A 144 16.96 16.04 -42.57
C ASP A 144 16.00 16.40 -41.42
N MET A 145 14.95 17.20 -41.70
CA MET A 145 13.87 17.46 -40.74
C MET A 145 12.65 16.60 -41.06
N GLU A 146 12.20 15.83 -40.07
CA GLU A 146 10.95 15.09 -40.14
C GLU A 146 9.79 16.01 -39.77
N GLN A 147 8.77 16.09 -40.63
CA GLN A 147 7.53 16.81 -40.39
C GLN A 147 6.33 15.88 -40.59
N LEU A 148 5.32 16.04 -39.73
CA LEU A 148 4.10 15.26 -39.76
C LEU A 148 3.01 16.05 -40.47
N LEU A 149 2.42 15.46 -41.51
CA LEU A 149 1.20 15.97 -42.15
C LEU A 149 -0.01 15.51 -41.34
N ILE A 150 -0.69 16.45 -40.70
CA ILE A 150 -1.80 16.18 -39.78
C ILE A 150 -3.08 16.81 -40.33
N ASN A 151 -4.17 16.04 -40.38
CA ASN A 151 -5.50 16.53 -40.70
C ASN A 151 -6.28 16.87 -39.42
N ILE A 152 -6.68 18.12 -39.24
CA ILE A 152 -7.41 18.61 -38.05
C ILE A 152 -8.88 18.18 -38.11
N TYR A 153 -9.43 17.61 -37.05
CA TYR A 153 -10.84 17.18 -37.04
C TYR A 153 -11.86 18.32 -37.13
N GLU A 154 -11.57 19.48 -36.54
CA GLU A 154 -12.49 20.62 -36.47
C GLU A 154 -12.77 21.23 -37.85
N ASN A 155 -11.71 21.45 -38.64
CA ASN A 155 -11.79 22.19 -39.92
C ASN A 155 -11.45 21.33 -41.15
N ASN A 156 -10.97 20.09 -40.98
CA ASN A 156 -10.39 19.28 -42.04
C ASN A 156 -9.21 19.94 -42.79
N GLU A 157 -8.53 20.88 -42.13
CA GLU A 157 -7.32 21.51 -42.63
C GLU A 157 -6.13 20.57 -42.45
N GLN A 158 -5.18 20.62 -43.39
CA GLN A 158 -3.93 19.87 -43.31
C GLN A 158 -2.79 20.80 -42.94
N ILE A 159 -2.01 20.39 -41.95
CA ILE A 159 -0.88 21.18 -41.45
C ILE A 159 0.36 20.32 -41.31
N MET A 160 1.53 20.96 -41.44
CA MET A 160 2.82 20.34 -41.26
C MET A 160 3.41 20.76 -39.91
N ILE A 161 3.59 19.80 -39.01
CA ILE A 161 4.14 20.06 -37.67
C ILE A 161 5.33 19.13 -37.38
N PRO A 162 6.44 19.65 -36.85
CA PRO A 162 7.53 18.81 -36.35
C PRO A 162 7.07 17.88 -35.22
N PRO A 163 7.51 16.60 -35.18
CA PRO A 163 7.12 15.62 -34.15
C PRO A 163 7.24 16.12 -32.71
N LYS A 164 8.20 17.00 -32.42
CA LYS A 164 8.44 17.59 -31.09
C LYS A 164 7.22 18.32 -30.50
N TYR A 165 6.35 18.86 -31.34
CA TYR A 165 5.16 19.62 -30.90
C TYR A 165 3.88 18.78 -30.89
N VAL A 166 4.00 17.49 -31.21
CA VAL A 166 2.86 16.58 -31.36
C VAL A 166 2.88 15.58 -30.22
N LEU A 167 1.76 15.49 -29.49
CA LEU A 167 1.57 14.53 -28.42
C LEU A 167 0.61 13.44 -28.89
N LEU A 168 1.10 12.21 -29.01
CA LEU A 168 0.30 11.04 -29.35
C LEU A 168 -0.67 10.69 -28.22
N ASN A 169 -1.89 10.28 -28.57
CA ASN A 169 -2.87 9.83 -27.59
C ASN A 169 -2.51 8.43 -27.05
N GLU A 170 -2.79 8.24 -25.76
CA GLU A 170 -2.74 6.93 -25.09
C GLU A 170 -3.71 5.96 -25.78
N VAL A 171 -3.25 4.74 -26.06
CA VAL A 171 -4.07 3.69 -26.65
C VAL A 171 -4.77 2.93 -25.54
N LEU A 172 -6.09 2.80 -25.63
CA LEU A 172 -6.84 1.99 -24.68
C LEU A 172 -6.69 0.50 -25.03
N THR A 173 -6.10 -0.27 -24.12
CA THR A 173 -6.05 -1.74 -24.22
C THR A 173 -7.34 -2.36 -23.73
N GLU A 174 -7.77 -3.49 -24.32
CA GLU A 174 -9.00 -4.20 -23.94
C GLU A 174 -9.04 -4.58 -22.44
N SER A 175 -7.89 -4.86 -21.83
CA SER A 175 -7.80 -5.17 -20.38
C SER A 175 -8.24 -4.02 -19.48
N ALA A 176 -8.23 -2.77 -19.97
CA ALA A 176 -8.67 -1.59 -19.22
C ALA A 176 -10.20 -1.38 -19.33
N LEU A 177 -10.89 -2.18 -20.14
CA LEU A 177 -12.33 -2.13 -20.34
C LEU A 177 -13.07 -2.85 -19.19
N ALA A 178 -12.82 -2.44 -17.96
CA ALA A 178 -13.62 -2.91 -16.83
C ALA A 178 -15.07 -2.40 -16.99
N GLU A 179 -16.05 -3.29 -16.77
CA GLU A 179 -17.48 -3.14 -17.11
C GLU A 179 -18.21 -1.93 -16.47
N ASN A 180 -17.54 -1.11 -15.66
CA ASN A 180 -18.15 0.01 -14.94
C ASN A 180 -17.40 1.34 -15.08
N SER A 181 -16.46 1.43 -16.02
CA SER A 181 -15.75 2.68 -16.31
C SER A 181 -16.58 3.57 -17.24
N GLN A 182 -16.68 4.86 -16.91
CA GLN A 182 -17.20 5.85 -17.86
C GLN A 182 -16.10 6.17 -18.87
N PHE A 183 -16.40 6.08 -20.15
CA PHE A 183 -15.47 6.39 -21.23
C PHE A 183 -15.81 7.72 -21.87
N GLN A 184 -14.82 8.32 -22.52
CA GLN A 184 -15.01 9.42 -23.43
C GLN A 184 -14.42 9.05 -24.78
N ALA A 185 -15.12 9.42 -25.85
CA ALA A 185 -14.66 9.22 -27.22
C ALA A 185 -14.55 10.58 -27.94
N LEU A 186 -13.55 10.67 -28.82
CA LEU A 186 -13.33 11.83 -29.68
C LEU A 186 -14.31 11.77 -30.85
N TYR A 187 -15.17 12.79 -30.98
CA TYR A 187 -16.11 12.88 -32.09
C TYR A 187 -15.45 13.52 -33.31
N LYS A 188 -15.59 12.86 -34.48
CA LYS A 188 -14.83 13.23 -35.69
C LYS A 188 -15.22 14.57 -36.30
N LYS A 189 -16.46 15.05 -36.06
CA LYS A 189 -16.96 16.27 -36.72
C LYS A 189 -16.46 17.57 -36.09
N ASP A 190 -16.23 17.57 -34.79
CA ASP A 190 -15.85 18.76 -34.03
C ASP A 190 -14.51 18.58 -33.29
N GLY A 191 -13.96 17.36 -33.24
CA GLY A 191 -12.73 17.08 -32.51
C GLY A 191 -12.88 17.22 -31.00
N LEU A 192 -14.11 17.12 -30.45
CA LEU A 192 -14.38 17.22 -29.02
C LEU A 192 -14.59 15.85 -28.38
N TRP A 193 -14.34 15.78 -27.08
CA TRP A 193 -14.52 14.55 -26.30
C TRP A 193 -15.91 14.49 -25.68
N TYR A 194 -16.66 13.45 -26.01
CA TYR A 194 -18.01 13.21 -25.49
C TYR A 194 -18.05 11.98 -24.61
N ASP A 195 -18.93 12.00 -23.61
CA ASP A 195 -19.17 10.84 -22.76
C ASP A 195 -19.83 9.73 -23.59
N CYS A 196 -19.30 8.51 -23.49
CA CYS A 196 -19.76 7.37 -24.27
C CYS A 196 -19.76 6.06 -23.48
N ILE A 197 -20.52 5.09 -23.98
CA ILE A 197 -20.54 3.71 -23.50
C ILE A 197 -19.95 2.83 -24.60
N VAL A 198 -18.88 2.12 -24.29
CA VAL A 198 -18.30 1.12 -25.20
C VAL A 198 -19.19 -0.12 -25.17
N SER A 199 -19.70 -0.53 -26.33
CA SER A 199 -20.62 -1.66 -26.45
C SER A 199 -19.94 -2.95 -26.91
N LYS A 200 -19.00 -2.84 -27.87
CA LYS A 200 -18.27 -3.97 -28.44
C LYS A 200 -16.84 -3.54 -28.78
N SER A 201 -15.87 -4.43 -28.60
CA SER A 201 -14.53 -4.28 -29.18
C SER A 201 -14.41 -5.12 -30.45
N MET A 202 -13.68 -4.61 -31.43
CA MET A 202 -13.38 -5.28 -32.69
C MET A 202 -11.93 -4.96 -33.08
N GLY A 203 -10.99 -5.71 -32.48
CA GLY A 203 -9.55 -5.54 -32.69
C GLY A 203 -9.08 -4.15 -32.26
N ASP A 204 -8.73 -3.31 -33.24
CA ASP A 204 -8.20 -1.97 -33.02
C ASP A 204 -9.27 -0.86 -32.95
N SER A 205 -10.54 -1.27 -32.89
CA SER A 205 -11.67 -0.35 -32.84
C SER A 205 -12.71 -0.73 -31.80
N PHE A 206 -13.38 0.28 -31.26
CA PHE A 206 -14.48 0.15 -30.31
C PHE A 206 -15.76 0.73 -30.91
N LEU A 207 -16.86 0.00 -30.76
CA LEU A 207 -18.20 0.52 -31.01
C LEU A 207 -18.63 1.35 -29.80
N VAL A 208 -18.65 2.67 -29.95
CA VAL A 208 -19.05 3.60 -28.89
C VAL A 208 -20.45 4.15 -29.15
N ASN A 209 -21.25 4.22 -28.09
CA ASN A 209 -22.55 4.89 -28.08
C ASN A 209 -22.41 6.20 -27.30
N TYR A 210 -22.59 7.33 -27.98
CA TYR A 210 -22.50 8.64 -27.35
C TYR A 210 -23.72 8.92 -26.46
N ILE A 211 -23.47 9.25 -25.19
CA ILE A 211 -24.53 9.51 -24.22
C ILE A 211 -25.22 10.84 -24.59
N GLY A 212 -26.53 10.79 -24.83
CA GLY A 212 -27.35 11.96 -25.16
C GLY A 212 -27.57 12.20 -26.66
N TYR A 213 -26.80 11.56 -27.54
CA TYR A 213 -26.89 11.77 -29.00
C TYR A 213 -27.48 10.57 -29.76
N ASN A 214 -27.77 9.45 -29.10
CA ASN A 214 -28.28 8.20 -29.70
C ASN A 214 -27.55 7.79 -31.00
N THR A 215 -26.28 8.19 -31.12
CA THR A 215 -25.45 7.94 -32.28
C THR A 215 -24.37 6.95 -31.86
N SER A 216 -24.18 5.93 -32.68
CA SER A 216 -23.18 4.90 -32.49
C SER A 216 -22.13 5.00 -33.58
N GLU A 217 -20.86 4.90 -33.22
CA GLU A 217 -19.75 5.00 -34.18
C GLU A 217 -18.64 4.01 -33.82
N TYR A 218 -17.96 3.48 -34.84
CA TYR A 218 -16.71 2.78 -34.66
C TYR A 218 -15.57 3.79 -34.60
N VAL A 219 -14.90 3.84 -33.45
CA VAL A 219 -13.76 4.71 -33.17
C VAL A 219 -12.54 3.85 -32.89
N LYS A 220 -11.35 4.36 -33.21
CA LYS A 220 -10.10 3.65 -32.96
C LYS A 220 -9.72 3.67 -31.48
N ASN A 221 -8.85 2.77 -31.05
CA ASN A 221 -8.42 2.65 -29.64
C ASN A 221 -7.73 3.90 -29.07
N ASP A 222 -7.16 4.75 -29.92
CA ASP A 222 -6.53 6.04 -29.59
C ASP A 222 -7.51 7.22 -29.53
N GLN A 223 -8.76 7.00 -29.95
CA GLN A 223 -9.87 7.96 -29.89
C GLN A 223 -10.78 7.73 -28.69
N VAL A 224 -10.47 6.74 -27.84
CA VAL A 224 -11.22 6.44 -26.61
C VAL A 224 -10.31 6.61 -25.41
N ARG A 225 -10.82 7.21 -24.34
CA ARG A 225 -10.11 7.34 -23.06
C ARG A 225 -11.02 7.09 -21.88
N ILE A 226 -10.42 6.68 -20.77
CA ILE A 226 -11.14 6.55 -19.50
C ILE A 226 -11.42 7.94 -18.95
N LYS A 227 -12.67 8.22 -18.59
CA LYS A 227 -13.04 9.47 -17.94
C LYS A 227 -12.39 9.53 -16.56
N LYS A 228 -11.39 10.40 -16.42
CA LYS A 228 -10.77 10.67 -15.11
C LYS A 228 -11.87 11.17 -14.17
N LYS A 229 -12.16 10.40 -13.11
CA LYS A 229 -13.09 10.83 -12.05
C LYS A 229 -12.55 12.16 -11.53
N LYS A 230 -13.36 13.23 -11.63
CA LYS A 230 -12.98 14.54 -11.09
C LYS A 230 -12.63 14.33 -9.62
N LYS A 231 -11.35 14.54 -9.25
CA LYS A 231 -10.92 14.52 -7.85
C LYS A 231 -11.79 15.56 -7.14
N VAL A 232 -12.66 15.08 -6.27
CA VAL A 232 -13.53 15.97 -5.49
C VAL A 232 -12.60 16.78 -4.60
N LYS A 233 -12.63 18.11 -4.71
CA LYS A 233 -11.78 18.95 -3.87
C LYS A 233 -12.06 18.63 -2.41
N GLU A 234 -11.02 18.32 -1.67
CA GLU A 234 -11.14 18.04 -0.23
C GLU A 234 -10.88 19.34 0.53
N ILE A 235 -11.76 19.66 1.47
CA ILE A 235 -11.61 20.81 2.36
C ILE A 235 -11.21 20.31 3.73
N VAL A 236 -10.13 20.89 4.28
CA VAL A 236 -9.69 20.59 5.64
C VAL A 236 -10.50 21.45 6.61
N THR A 237 -11.24 20.82 7.51
CA THR A 237 -11.97 21.54 8.56
C THR A 237 -11.00 22.06 9.63
N PRO A 238 -11.37 23.09 10.43
CA PRO A 238 -10.52 23.58 11.53
C PRO A 238 -10.10 22.50 12.54
N ALA A 239 -10.89 21.44 12.67
CA ALA A 239 -10.57 20.27 13.48
C ALA A 239 -9.64 19.24 12.78
N GLY A 240 -9.06 19.57 11.63
CA GLY A 240 -8.10 18.74 10.89
C GLY A 240 -8.69 17.63 10.00
N TYR A 241 -10.01 17.42 10.00
CA TYR A 241 -10.64 16.39 9.15
C TYR A 241 -10.70 16.82 7.68
N LYS A 242 -10.37 15.90 6.77
CA LYS A 242 -10.46 16.09 5.31
C LYS A 242 -11.85 15.70 4.81
N ILE A 243 -12.66 16.65 4.38
CA ILE A 243 -14.04 16.40 3.94
C ILE A 243 -14.19 16.77 2.47
N PRO A 244 -14.64 15.84 1.59
CA PRO A 244 -14.93 16.15 0.20
C PRO A 244 -16.01 17.24 0.06
N GLU A 245 -15.82 18.16 -0.88
CA GLU A 245 -16.74 19.28 -1.17
C GLU A 245 -18.19 18.80 -1.41
N ASN A 246 -18.35 17.64 -2.05
CA ASN A 246 -19.67 17.04 -2.33
C ASN A 246 -20.47 16.67 -1.06
N LEU A 247 -19.81 16.52 0.09
CA LEU A 247 -20.43 16.20 1.38
C LEU A 247 -20.71 17.43 2.25
N ILE A 248 -20.36 18.61 1.76
CA ILE A 248 -20.73 19.87 2.41
C ILE A 248 -22.21 20.10 2.16
N VAL A 249 -22.92 20.37 3.27
CA VAL A 249 -24.34 20.67 3.24
C VAL A 249 -24.47 22.12 2.79
N LYS A 250 -25.12 22.33 1.64
CA LYS A 250 -25.46 23.68 1.16
C LYS A 250 -26.84 24.06 1.68
N GLU A 251 -27.09 25.34 1.88
CA GLU A 251 -28.36 25.85 2.40
C GLU A 251 -29.54 25.54 1.47
N ASN A 252 -29.29 25.50 0.16
CA ASN A 252 -30.29 25.18 -0.86
C ASN A 252 -30.61 23.68 -1.01
N ASP A 253 -29.94 22.79 -0.26
CA ASP A 253 -30.17 21.34 -0.38
C ASP A 253 -31.49 20.92 0.31
N SER A 254 -32.23 19.98 -0.28
CA SER A 254 -33.40 19.37 0.37
C SER A 254 -33.04 18.65 1.67
N LEU A 255 -33.94 18.67 2.68
CA LEU A 255 -33.75 18.02 3.99
C LEU A 255 -33.26 16.57 3.89
N LYS A 256 -33.78 15.80 2.93
CA LYS A 256 -33.36 14.40 2.69
C LYS A 256 -31.90 14.31 2.26
N VAL A 257 -31.44 15.22 1.41
CA VAL A 257 -30.04 15.30 0.94
C VAL A 257 -29.14 15.77 2.08
N GLN A 258 -29.57 16.76 2.87
CA GLN A 258 -28.81 17.25 4.03
C GLN A 258 -28.56 16.13 5.04
N MET A 259 -29.59 15.37 5.40
CA MET A 259 -29.46 14.24 6.35
C MET A 259 -28.54 13.14 5.81
N ARG A 260 -28.65 12.81 4.51
CA ARG A 260 -27.75 11.84 3.86
C ARG A 260 -26.30 12.31 3.89
N LYS A 261 -26.03 13.57 3.54
CA LYS A 261 -24.69 14.18 3.58
C LYS A 261 -24.15 14.22 5.02
N LYS A 262 -24.98 14.62 6.00
CA LYS A 262 -24.62 14.65 7.42
C LYS A 262 -24.24 13.27 7.94
N LYS A 263 -25.03 12.23 7.63
CA LYS A 263 -24.72 10.83 8.02
C LYS A 263 -23.40 10.37 7.42
N LYS A 264 -23.18 10.59 6.12
CA LYS A 264 -21.92 10.25 5.44
C LYS A 264 -20.72 11.00 6.04
N ARG A 265 -20.89 12.28 6.36
CA ARG A 265 -19.85 13.10 6.99
C ARG A 265 -19.46 12.59 8.37
N ILE A 266 -20.43 12.19 9.19
CA ILE A 266 -20.18 11.62 10.52
C ILE A 266 -19.41 10.30 10.40
N ALA A 267 -19.84 9.42 9.49
CA ALA A 267 -19.16 8.16 9.22
C ALA A 267 -17.70 8.38 8.75
N LEU A 268 -17.48 9.34 7.84
CA LEU A 268 -16.14 9.69 7.36
C LEU A 268 -15.25 10.24 8.49
N LYS A 269 -15.78 11.13 9.34
CA LYS A 269 -15.06 11.64 10.52
C LYS A 269 -14.71 10.52 11.49
N LYS A 270 -15.64 9.58 11.72
CA LYS A 270 -15.40 8.39 12.57
C LYS A 270 -14.26 7.55 12.00
N LYS A 271 -14.28 7.28 10.68
CA LYS A 271 -13.22 6.53 9.97
C LYS A 271 -11.85 7.21 10.07
N GLN A 272 -11.79 8.52 9.80
CA GLN A 272 -10.54 9.27 9.91
C GLN A 272 -10.00 9.29 11.35
N LYS A 273 -10.89 9.40 12.35
CA LYS A 273 -10.50 9.30 13.75
C LYS A 273 -9.92 7.92 14.08
N SER A 274 -10.55 6.82 13.64
CA SER A 274 -10.02 5.48 13.86
C SER A 274 -8.70 5.24 13.13
N GLU A 275 -8.52 5.78 11.92
CA GLU A 275 -7.25 5.68 11.18
C GLU A 275 -6.11 6.40 11.89
N LEU A 276 -6.37 7.59 12.47
CA LEU A 276 -5.38 8.30 13.28
C LEU A 276 -4.99 7.49 14.52
N ILE A 277 -5.97 6.96 15.25
CA ILE A 277 -5.73 6.12 16.43
C ILE A 277 -4.94 4.85 16.05
N ASN A 278 -5.29 4.19 14.93
CA ASN A 278 -4.56 3.01 14.46
C ASN A 278 -3.13 3.35 14.07
N LYS A 279 -2.89 4.49 13.43
CA LYS A 279 -1.52 4.96 13.11
C LYS A 279 -0.71 5.21 14.38
N GLU A 280 -1.30 5.84 15.39
CA GLU A 280 -0.66 6.03 16.69
C GLU A 280 -0.32 4.68 17.35
N TYR A 281 -1.25 3.73 17.30
CA TYR A 281 -1.04 2.38 17.84
C TYR A 281 0.08 1.63 17.11
N THR A 282 0.11 1.67 15.77
CA THR A 282 1.18 1.04 14.99
C THR A 282 2.52 1.67 15.27
N ASN A 283 2.58 3.00 15.43
CA ASN A 283 3.81 3.70 15.76
C ASN A 283 4.31 3.33 17.16
N LYS A 284 3.43 3.30 18.18
CA LYS A 284 3.77 2.83 19.53
C LYS A 284 4.26 1.37 19.51
N THR A 285 3.58 0.50 18.76
CA THR A 285 3.98 -0.91 18.60
C THR A 285 5.35 -1.03 17.95
N GLN A 286 5.64 -0.25 16.91
CA GLN A 286 6.96 -0.23 16.25
C GLN A 286 8.05 0.30 17.18
N GLN A 287 7.77 1.37 17.94
CA GLN A 287 8.69 1.89 18.96
C GLN A 287 9.00 0.81 20.00
N TRP A 288 7.98 0.12 20.50
CA TRP A 288 8.15 -0.95 21.48
C TRP A 288 8.96 -2.12 20.91
N ARG A 289 8.68 -2.56 19.67
CA ARG A 289 9.49 -3.60 19.00
C ARG A 289 10.96 -3.18 18.87
N SER A 290 11.21 -1.94 18.46
CA SER A 290 12.58 -1.42 18.32
C SER A 290 13.31 -1.30 19.67
N PHE A 291 12.58 -0.95 20.73
CA PHE A 291 13.12 -0.91 22.09
C PHE A 291 13.46 -2.32 22.58
N HIS A 292 12.56 -3.29 22.36
CA HIS A 292 12.76 -4.69 22.72
C HIS A 292 13.95 -5.31 21.98
N GLU A 293 14.07 -5.08 20.68
CA GLU A 293 15.22 -5.52 19.88
C GLU A 293 16.54 -4.93 20.40
N LYS A 294 16.55 -3.63 20.73
CA LYS A 294 17.71 -2.97 21.35
C LYS A 294 18.05 -3.60 22.71
N ALA A 295 17.07 -3.90 23.55
CA ALA A 295 17.29 -4.54 24.85
C ALA A 295 17.88 -5.96 24.69
N ILE A 296 17.35 -6.76 23.77
CA ILE A 296 17.90 -8.10 23.46
C ILE A 296 19.33 -7.99 22.92
N SER A 297 19.62 -7.05 22.03
CA SER A 297 20.96 -6.88 21.45
C SER A 297 22.01 -6.53 22.51
N LYS A 298 21.66 -5.71 23.50
CA LYS A 298 22.54 -5.39 24.65
C LYS A 298 22.75 -6.60 25.58
N SER A 299 21.71 -7.39 25.81
CA SER A 299 21.78 -8.61 26.62
C SER A 299 22.65 -9.70 25.97
N LYS A 300 22.57 -9.87 24.64
CA LYS A 300 23.44 -10.80 23.90
C LYS A 300 24.93 -10.46 24.05
N HIS A 301 25.29 -9.19 24.14
CA HIS A 301 26.68 -8.78 24.37
C HIS A 301 27.19 -9.19 25.77
N LEU A 302 26.33 -9.17 26.79
CA LEU A 302 26.69 -9.63 28.14
C LEU A 302 26.77 -11.16 28.24
N LEU A 303 25.89 -11.90 27.56
CA LEU A 303 25.88 -13.37 27.61
C LEU A 303 26.99 -14.04 26.79
N VAL A 304 27.57 -13.36 25.80
CA VAL A 304 28.71 -13.91 25.02
C VAL A 304 30.04 -13.76 25.77
N ALA A 305 30.16 -12.84 26.73
CA ALA A 305 31.40 -12.64 27.50
C ALA A 305 31.70 -13.77 28.50
N HIS A 306 30.68 -14.49 28.99
CA HIS A 306 30.87 -15.55 29.98
C HIS A 306 31.04 -16.96 29.39
N LYS A 307 30.94 -17.13 28.07
CA LYS A 307 31.04 -18.45 27.41
C LYS A 307 32.44 -18.80 26.87
N LYS A 308 33.45 -17.97 27.14
CA LYS A 308 34.84 -18.16 26.65
C LYS A 308 35.84 -18.67 27.69
N VAL A 309 35.41 -19.05 28.88
CA VAL A 309 36.29 -19.66 29.90
C VAL A 309 35.76 -21.02 30.29
N GLU A 310 35.79 -21.98 29.37
CA GLU A 310 35.78 -23.43 29.65
C GLU A 310 36.05 -24.18 28.35
N ASN A 311 37.30 -24.09 27.89
CA ASN A 311 37.87 -25.06 26.97
C ASN A 311 39.37 -25.12 27.23
N ILE A 312 39.74 -25.61 28.42
CA ILE A 312 41.10 -26.02 28.72
C ILE A 312 41.26 -27.40 28.07
N GLU A 313 41.73 -27.34 26.83
CA GLU A 313 42.18 -28.49 26.05
C GLU A 313 43.44 -29.06 26.72
N TYR A 314 43.33 -30.26 27.31
CA TYR A 314 44.46 -31.03 27.81
C TYR A 314 45.39 -31.38 26.64
N LYS A 315 46.49 -30.64 26.49
CA LYS A 315 47.63 -31.07 25.68
C LYS A 315 48.76 -31.56 26.58
N ASN A 316 48.88 -32.88 26.59
CA ASN A 316 50.07 -33.62 27.01
C ASN A 316 51.30 -33.10 26.25
N ALA A 317 52.37 -32.78 26.98
CA ALA A 317 53.72 -32.75 26.45
C ALA A 317 54.69 -33.37 27.48
N PRO A 318 55.62 -34.23 27.05
CA PRO A 318 56.44 -35.04 27.94
C PRO A 318 57.66 -34.29 28.47
N SER A 319 58.21 -34.89 29.53
CA SER A 319 59.38 -34.49 30.31
C SER A 319 60.60 -34.06 29.49
N THR A 320 61.32 -33.07 30.02
CA THR A 320 62.78 -33.15 30.09
C THR A 320 63.28 -32.37 31.29
N PHE A 321 63.92 -33.13 32.17
CA PHE A 321 64.52 -32.76 33.42
C PHE A 321 65.81 -31.99 33.14
N THR A 322 66.05 -30.87 33.83
CA THR A 322 67.43 -30.44 34.13
C THR A 322 67.46 -29.75 35.48
N ILE A 323 67.77 -30.54 36.50
CA ILE A 323 68.18 -30.04 37.82
C ILE A 323 69.54 -29.37 37.65
N ARG A 324 69.62 -28.07 37.92
CA ARG A 324 70.87 -27.41 38.33
C ARG A 324 70.64 -26.62 39.60
N ARG A 325 71.08 -27.22 40.71
CA ARG A 325 71.42 -26.53 41.96
C ARG A 325 72.54 -25.51 41.69
N LYS A 326 72.32 -24.28 42.11
CA LYS A 326 73.30 -23.33 42.70
C LYS A 326 72.45 -22.45 43.65
N PHE A 327 72.48 -22.64 44.97
CA PHE A 327 73.47 -22.08 45.90
C PHE A 327 74.08 -20.79 45.36
N ASP A 328 73.56 -19.65 45.83
CA ASP A 328 74.32 -18.73 46.67
C ASP A 328 73.35 -17.80 47.42
N CYS A 329 73.38 -17.91 48.75
CA CYS A 329 72.98 -16.83 49.64
C CYS A 329 74.02 -15.73 49.48
N ASN A 330 73.59 -14.48 49.32
CA ASN A 330 74.46 -13.34 49.57
C ASN A 330 73.76 -12.40 50.54
N ASP A 331 74.15 -12.55 51.80
CA ASP A 331 74.11 -11.50 52.81
C ASP A 331 75.08 -10.39 52.39
N ASN A 332 74.61 -9.14 52.42
CA ASN A 332 75.25 -7.95 53.01
C ASN A 332 74.41 -6.74 52.58
N GLU A 333 73.70 -6.11 53.52
CA GLU A 333 74.16 -5.07 54.46
C GLU A 333 73.80 -3.70 53.90
N ASP A 334 72.75 -3.12 54.47
CA ASP A 334 72.82 -1.89 55.28
C ASP A 334 71.71 -1.90 56.35
#